data_AF-A0A830CBV2-F1
#
_entry.id   AF-A0A830CBV2-F1
#
_cell.length_a   1.000
_cell.length_b   1.000
_cell.length_c   1.000
_cell.angle_alpha   90.00
_cell.angle_beta   90.00
_cell.angle_gamma   90.00
#
_symmetry.space_group_name_H-M   'P 1'
#
loop_
_entity.id
_entity.type
_entity.pdbx_description
1 polymer ?
#
loop_
_entity_poly.entity_id
_entity_poly.type
_entity_poly.pdbx_seq_one_letter_code
_entity_poly.pdbx_strand_id
1 'polypeptide(L)' 'MPCVSTTGNGPNGKTVTGFLCKYTKNEVSIMCVCHRSVFSPAEFVEHAGGVDIMNPLRHITIVNAAQR' A
#
# COMPACT_ATOMS: atom_id res chain seq x y z
N MET A 1 5.96 -3.24 -13.04
CA MET A 1 5.02 -2.52 -12.15
C MET A 1 5.56 -2.66 -10.73
N PRO A 2 5.94 -1.58 -10.03
CA PRO A 2 6.60 -1.67 -8.72
C PRO A 2 5.72 -2.39 -7.70
N CYS A 3 6.32 -3.29 -6.93
CA CYS A 3 5.68 -3.88 -5.76
C CYS A 3 5.73 -2.86 -4.61
N VAL A 4 4.69 -2.84 -3.79
CA VAL A 4 4.62 -2.02 -2.58
C VAL A 4 4.20 -2.87 -1.39
N SER A 5 4.60 -2.43 -0.20
CA SER A 5 4.20 -3.05 1.07
C SER A 5 3.88 -1.97 2.09
N THR A 6 2.90 -2.24 2.95
CA THR A 6 2.62 -1.46 4.16
C THR A 6 2.35 -2.41 5.32
N THR A 7 2.66 -1.97 6.54
CA THR A 7 2.36 -2.72 7.77
C THR A 7 1.54 -1.82 8.67
N GLY A 8 0.34 -2.26 9.04
CA GLY A 8 -0.51 -1.48 9.93
C GLY A 8 0.09 -1.41 11.33
N ASN A 9 0.05 -0.21 11.93
CA ASN A 9 0.54 0.05 13.29
C ASN A 9 -0.57 -0.01 14.36
N GLY A 10 -1.80 -0.39 13.99
CA GLY A 10 -2.93 -0.55 14.92
C GLY A 10 -2.98 -1.93 15.60
N PRO A 11 -3.93 -2.14 16.54
CA PRO A 11 -4.04 -3.40 17.31
C PRO A 11 -4.33 -4.65 16.45
N ASN A 12 -4.86 -4.46 15.24
CA ASN A 12 -5.08 -5.53 14.25
C ASN A 12 -4.17 -5.36 13.01
N GLY A 13 -3.03 -4.69 13.19
CA GLY A 13 -2.08 -4.40 12.13
C GLY A 13 -1.56 -5.67 11.46
N LYS A 14 -1.53 -5.68 10.13
CA LYS A 14 -0.97 -6.75 9.31
C LYS A 14 -0.11 -6.17 8.20
N THR A 15 0.80 -6.96 7.68
CA THR A 15 1.54 -6.60 6.47
C THR A 15 0.71 -6.93 5.24
N VAL A 16 0.59 -5.95 4.36
CA VAL A 16 -0.18 -6.03 3.12
C VAL A 16 0.74 -5.66 1.96
N THR A 17 0.70 -6.45 0.90
CA THR A 17 1.45 -6.19 -0.33
C THR A 17 0.52 -5.84 -1.48
N GLY A 18 1.04 -5.05 -2.41
CA GLY A 18 0.31 -4.59 -3.58
C GLY A 18 1.22 -4.23 -4.74
N PHE A 19 0.61 -3.83 -5.85
CA PHE A 19 1.29 -3.28 -7.01
C PHE A 19 0.85 -1.84 -7.23
N LEU A 20 1.81 -0.99 -7.58
CA LEU A 20 1.53 0.38 -7.97
C LEU A 20 0.88 0.38 -9.37
N CYS A 21 -0.43 0.57 -9.47
CA CYS A 21 -1.19 0.43 -10.72
C CYS A 21 -1.23 1.72 -11.55
N LYS A 22 -1.45 2.86 -10.89
CA LYS A 22 -1.41 4.18 -11.50
C LYS A 22 -0.52 5.08 -10.67
N TYR A 23 0.30 5.86 -11.36
CA TYR A 23 1.17 6.84 -10.74
C TYR A 23 1.33 8.04 -11.66
N THR A 24 0.49 9.03 -11.43
CA THR A 24 0.57 10.34 -12.09
C THR A 24 0.83 11.41 -11.03
N LYS A 25 1.04 12.66 -11.46
CA LYS A 25 1.17 13.79 -10.52
C LYS A 25 -0.08 13.98 -9.64
N ASN A 26 -1.24 13.46 -10.06
CA ASN A 26 -2.52 13.74 -9.43
C ASN A 26 -3.21 12.48 -8.87
N GLU A 27 -2.80 11.28 -9.28
CA GLU A 27 -3.48 10.03 -8.93
C GLU A 27 -2.45 8.94 -8.66
N VAL A 28 -2.58 8.30 -7.50
CA VAL A 28 -1.86 7.08 -7.14
C VAL A 28 -2.88 6.02 -6.78
N SER A 29 -2.74 4.82 -7.35
CA SER A 29 -3.60 3.68 -7.04
C SER A 29 -2.76 2.43 -6.83
N ILE A 30 -3.15 1.63 -5.84
CA ILE A 30 -2.45 0.41 -5.42
C ILE A 30 -3.42 -0.77 -5.51
N MET A 31 -3.06 -1.81 -6.25
CA MET A 31 -3.81 -3.07 -6.24
C MET A 31 -3.26 -3.99 -5.14
N CYS A 32 -4.08 -4.32 -4.14
CA CYS A 32 -3.75 -5.32 -3.12
C CYS A 32 -3.70 -6.69 -3.77
N VAL A 33 -2.68 -7.49 -3.48
CA VAL A 33 -2.59 -8.88 -3.98
C VAL A 33 -3.53 -9.83 -3.25
N CYS A 34 -4.07 -9.36 -2.13
CA CYS A 34 -4.84 -10.04 -1.12
C CYS A 34 -6.17 -10.55 -1.69
N HIS A 35 -6.91 -9.64 -2.33
CA HIS A 35 -8.20 -9.90 -2.97
C HIS A 35 -8.38 -9.07 -4.25
N ARG A 36 -7.28 -8.57 -4.83
CA ARG A 36 -7.22 -7.88 -6.14
C ARG A 36 -8.04 -6.59 -6.22
N SER A 37 -8.35 -5.98 -5.07
CA SER A 37 -9.00 -4.67 -5.00
C SER A 37 -8.00 -3.55 -5.24
N VAL A 38 -8.46 -2.49 -5.89
CA VAL A 38 -7.71 -1.25 -6.09
C VAL A 38 -8.05 -0.27 -4.98
N PHE A 39 -7.01 0.33 -4.41
CA PHE A 39 -7.08 1.23 -3.27
C PHE A 39 -6.34 2.53 -3.58
N SER A 40 -6.80 3.64 -3.01
CA SER A 40 -5.96 4.81 -2.78
C SER A 40 -4.87 4.49 -1.75
N PRO A 41 -3.82 5.31 -1.60
CA PRO A 41 -2.80 5.11 -0.57
C PRO A 41 -3.37 5.06 0.84
N ALA A 42 -4.34 5.91 1.16
CA ALA A 42 -4.98 5.96 2.48
C ALA A 42 -5.74 4.67 2.77
N GLU A 43 -6.59 4.23 1.84
CA GLU A 43 -7.36 2.99 2.00
C GLU A 43 -6.44 1.76 2.05
N PHE A 44 -5.30 1.77 1.37
CA PHE A 44 -4.32 0.68 1.44
C PHE A 44 -3.68 0.56 2.84
N VAL A 45 -3.34 1.70 3.47
CA VAL A 45 -2.83 1.75 4.84
C VAL A 45 -3.91 1.34 5.85
N GLU A 46 -5.13 1.84 5.68
CA GLU A 46 -6.28 1.45 6.52
C GLU A 46 -6.59 -0.05 6.39
N HIS A 47 -6.52 -0.60 5.18
CA HIS A 47 -6.71 -2.03 4.92
C HIS A 47 -5.70 -2.91 5.67
N ALA A 48 -4.48 -2.39 5.88
CA ALA A 48 -3.46 -3.04 6.68
C ALA A 48 -3.68 -2.89 8.20
N GLY A 49 -4.69 -2.13 8.64
CA GLY A 49 -4.93 -1.79 10.03
C GLY A 49 -4.07 -0.61 10.50
N GLY A 50 -3.58 0.24 9.59
CA GLY A 50 -2.86 1.47 9.91
C GLY A 50 -3.80 2.61 10.29
N VAL A 51 -3.37 3.44 11.25
CA VAL A 51 -4.19 4.54 11.80
C VAL A 51 -3.73 5.93 11.34
N ASP A 52 -2.52 6.08 10.83
CA ASP A 52 -2.02 7.34 10.25
C ASP A 52 -2.31 7.40 8.75
N ILE A 53 -3.58 7.64 8.43
CA ILE A 53 -4.10 7.73 7.05
C ILE A 53 -3.97 9.14 6.46
N MET A 54 -3.55 10.13 7.25
CA MET A 54 -3.34 11.51 6.78
C MET A 54 -2.05 11.65 5.98
N ASN A 55 -1.05 10.83 6.27
CA ASN A 55 0.23 10.80 5.55
C ASN A 55 0.55 9.39 5.03
N PRO A 56 -0.33 8.79 4.21
CA PRO A 56 -0.29 7.36 3.93
C PRO A 56 0.98 6.92 3.20
N LEU A 57 1.54 7.78 2.35
CA LEU A 57 2.76 7.49 1.60
C LEU A 57 3.99 7.26 2.49
N ARG A 58 4.01 7.77 3.74
CA ARG A 58 5.10 7.50 4.70
C ARG A 58 5.11 6.06 5.20
N HIS A 59 3.97 5.39 5.13
CA HIS A 59 3.78 4.01 5.61
C HIS A 59 3.87 2.98 4.48
N ILE A 60 4.11 3.44 3.24
CA ILE A 60 4.17 2.59 2.06
C ILE A 60 5.60 2.56 1.54
N THR A 61 6.16 1.35 1.51
CA THR A 61 7.51 1.10 0.99
C THR A 61 7.44 0.45 -0.39
N ILE A 62 8.25 0.94 -1.34
CA ILE A 62 8.49 0.25 -2.60
C ILE A 62 9.37 -0.96 -2.31
N VAL A 63 8.91 -2.14 -2.71
CA VAL A 63 9.68 -3.38 -2.63
C VAL A 63 10.33 -3.60 -3.98
N ASN A 64 11.66 -3.49 -4.04
CA ASN A 64 12.37 -3.71 -5.30
C ASN A 64 12.34 -5.20 -5.62
N ALA A 65 11.66 -5.60 -6.70
CA ALA A 65 11.56 -7.00 -7.12
C ALA A 65 12.88 -7.53 -7.74
N ALA A 66 13.93 -6.70 -7.82
CA ALA A 66 15.23 -7.06 -8.35
C ALA A 66 16.08 -7.87 -7.34
N GLN A 67 15.57 -8.99 -6.83
CA GLN A 67 16.33 -10.12 -6.25
C GLN A 67 15.48 -11.40 -6.27
N ARG A 68 15.22 -11.93 -7.46
CA ARG A 68 15.07 -13.38 -7.70
C ARG A 68 15.61 -13.70 -9.08
#